data_AF-A0A7S1CIK1-F1
#
_entry.id   AF-A0A7S1CIK1-F1
#
_cell.length_a   1.000
_cell.length_b   1.000
_cell.length_c   1.000
_cell.angle_alpha   90.00
_cell.angle_beta   90.00
_cell.angle_gamma   90.00
#
_symmetry.space_group_name_H-M   'P 1'
#
loop_
_entity.id
_entity.type
_entity.pdbx_description
1 polymer ?
#
loop_
_entity_poly.entity_id
_entity_poly.type
_entity_poly.pdbx_seq_one_letter_code
_entity_poly.pdbx_strand_id
1 'polypeptide(L)'
;GVADLTAEDLGEELDTGKMVVQGHDRLGRPVLYMRPARENTRGHEGQIRNLVFALERAVALMPPGVEKWVMVIDYNGYSMFNAPPMKTSKETLDIFQSHYPERLGMALLV
;
A
#
# COMPACT_ATOMS: atom_id res chain seq x y z
N GLY A 1 18.08 5.78 3.03
CA GLY A 1 16.87 5.29 3.73
C GLY A 1 15.75 5.21 2.71
N VAL A 2 14.56 4.73 3.06
CA VAL A 2 13.43 4.61 2.10
C VAL A 2 12.96 5.97 1.54
N ALA A 3 13.46 7.08 2.11
CA ALA A 3 13.22 8.47 1.72
C ALA A 3 13.64 8.83 0.28
N ASP A 4 14.50 8.03 -0.37
CA ASP A 4 15.00 8.30 -1.72
C ASP A 4 14.31 7.46 -2.82
N LEU A 5 13.29 6.67 -2.47
CA LEU A 5 12.56 5.86 -3.45
C LEU A 5 11.68 6.72 -4.35
N THR A 6 11.97 6.69 -5.65
CA THR A 6 11.19 7.38 -6.67
C THR A 6 10.26 6.41 -7.40
N ALA A 7 9.31 6.95 -8.16
CA ALA A 7 8.46 6.13 -9.03
C ALA A 7 9.27 5.40 -10.11
N GLU A 8 10.38 6.00 -10.56
CA GLU A 8 11.27 5.41 -11.57
C GLU A 8 11.96 4.15 -11.04
N ASP A 9 12.29 4.11 -9.75
CA ASP A 9 12.91 2.95 -9.09
C ASP A 9 11.98 1.74 -8.94
N LEU A 10 10.66 1.95 -9.07
CA LEU A 10 9.64 0.92 -8.88
C LEU A 10 9.24 0.24 -10.20
N GLY A 11 9.45 0.90 -11.34
CA GLY A 11 9.24 0.33 -12.67
C GLY A 11 7.91 -0.42 -12.80
N GLU A 12 7.99 -1.72 -13.12
CA GLU A 12 6.83 -2.59 -13.34
C GLU A 12 5.86 -2.66 -12.14
N GLU A 13 6.31 -2.39 -10.91
CA GLU A 13 5.45 -2.40 -9.72
C GLU A 13 4.28 -1.40 -9.79
N LEU A 14 4.42 -0.33 -10.58
CA LEU A 14 3.41 0.72 -10.72
C LEU A 14 2.46 0.53 -11.92
N ASP A 15 2.81 -0.34 -12.86
CA ASP A 15 2.16 -0.42 -14.18
C ASP A 15 0.67 -0.81 -14.13
N THR A 16 0.28 -1.63 -13.16
CA THR A 16 -1.10 -2.17 -13.10
C THR A 16 -2.04 -1.37 -12.21
N GLY A 17 -1.51 -0.41 -11.44
CA GLY A 17 -2.28 0.27 -10.39
C GLY A 17 -2.83 -0.71 -9.34
N LYS A 18 -2.04 -1.73 -9.00
CA LYS A 18 -2.33 -2.67 -7.90
C LYS A 18 -2.30 -2.00 -6.52
N MET A 19 -1.56 -0.90 -6.38
CA MET A 19 -1.58 -0.01 -5.23
C MET A 19 -1.67 1.44 -5.71
N VAL A 20 -2.67 2.17 -5.25
CA VAL A 20 -2.90 3.57 -5.65
C VAL A 20 -3.35 4.38 -4.44
N VAL A 21 -2.69 5.50 -4.17
CA VAL A 21 -3.17 6.48 -3.19
C VAL A 21 -3.94 7.57 -3.91
N GLN A 22 -5.23 7.71 -3.63
CA GLN A 22 -6.07 8.70 -4.29
C GLN A 22 -7.25 9.13 -3.43
N GLY A 23 -7.49 10.44 -3.34
CA GLY A 23 -8.62 11.00 -2.61
C GLY A 23 -8.50 10.87 -1.09
N HIS A 24 -9.54 11.34 -0.40
CA HIS A 24 -9.64 11.39 1.04
C HIS A 24 -11.02 10.95 1.51
N ASP A 25 -11.09 10.35 2.70
CA ASP A 25 -12.37 10.06 3.33
C ASP A 25 -13.00 11.32 3.97
N ARG A 26 -14.15 11.15 4.63
CA ARG A 26 -14.88 12.24 5.30
C ARG A 26 -14.10 12.91 6.44
N LEU A 27 -13.05 12.28 6.96
CA LEU A 27 -12.18 12.80 8.02
C LEU A 27 -10.87 13.38 7.46
N GLY A 28 -10.75 13.50 6.13
CA GLY A 28 -9.54 14.01 5.49
C GLY A 28 -8.38 13.01 5.48
N ARG A 29 -8.64 11.73 5.78
CA ARG A 29 -7.62 10.67 5.74
C ARG A 29 -7.38 10.24 4.30
N PRO A 30 -6.14 10.24 3.80
CA PRO A 30 -5.84 9.78 2.45
C PRO A 30 -6.20 8.30 2.30
N VAL A 31 -6.68 7.92 1.11
CA VAL A 31 -7.13 6.54 0.83
C VAL A 31 -6.12 5.80 -0.02
N LEU A 32 -5.63 4.67 0.49
CA LEU A 32 -4.83 3.68 -0.23
C LEU A 32 -5.73 2.56 -0.75
N TYR A 33 -5.84 2.44 -2.06
CA TYR A 33 -6.50 1.34 -2.75
C TYR A 33 -5.51 0.23 -3.06
N MET A 34 -5.85 -0.99 -2.69
CA MET A 34 -5.10 -2.20 -3.00
C MET A 34 -5.97 -3.14 -3.83
N ARG A 35 -5.44 -3.64 -4.94
CA ARG A 35 -6.12 -4.56 -5.84
C ARG A 35 -5.23 -5.79 -6.08
N PRO A 36 -5.23 -6.77 -5.17
CA PRO A 36 -4.38 -7.96 -5.28
C PRO A 36 -4.55 -8.71 -6.61
N ALA A 37 -5.73 -8.66 -7.23
CA ALA A 37 -5.96 -9.28 -8.53
C ALA A 37 -5.10 -8.71 -9.68
N ARG A 38 -4.52 -7.51 -9.49
CA ARG A 38 -3.63 -6.83 -10.44
C ARG A 38 -2.15 -7.07 -10.15
N GLU A 39 -1.82 -8.01 -9.28
CA GLU A 39 -0.44 -8.40 -9.03
C GLU A 39 0.22 -8.87 -10.34
N ASN A 40 1.37 -8.30 -10.65
CA ASN A 40 2.08 -8.46 -11.90
C ASN A 40 3.54 -8.87 -11.71
N THR A 41 4.04 -8.82 -10.48
CA THR A 41 5.41 -9.19 -10.13
C THR A 41 5.39 -10.34 -9.13
N ARG A 42 6.52 -11.03 -9.01
CA ARG A 42 6.77 -12.03 -7.94
C ARG A 42 7.89 -11.61 -7.00
N GLY A 43 8.50 -10.46 -7.27
CA GLY A 43 9.67 -9.95 -6.57
C GLY A 43 9.28 -9.41 -5.20
N HIS A 44 9.67 -10.12 -4.15
CA HIS A 44 9.38 -9.73 -2.77
C HIS A 44 9.89 -8.33 -2.42
N GLU A 45 11.14 -8.00 -2.76
CA GLU A 45 11.72 -6.69 -2.45
C GLU A 45 11.01 -5.55 -3.19
N GLY A 46 10.64 -5.76 -4.47
CA GLY A 46 9.87 -4.79 -5.25
C GLY A 46 8.50 -4.51 -4.64
N GLN A 47 7.78 -5.56 -4.25
CA GLN A 47 6.47 -5.45 -3.60
C GLN A 47 6.55 -4.69 -2.27
N ILE A 48 7.58 -4.94 -1.45
CA ILE A 48 7.78 -4.21 -0.20
C ILE A 48 8.13 -2.75 -0.45
N ARG A 49 9.03 -2.46 -1.41
CA ARG A 49 9.37 -1.08 -1.78
C ARG A 49 8.15 -0.31 -2.31
N ASN A 50 7.32 -0.95 -3.12
CA ASN A 50 6.07 -0.37 -3.64
C ASN A 50 5.08 -0.07 -2.52
N LEU A 51 4.92 -1.00 -1.56
CA LEU A 51 4.10 -0.76 -0.37
C LEU A 51 4.59 0.46 0.41
N VAL A 52 5.89 0.53 0.74
CA VAL A 52 6.43 1.65 1.52
C VAL A 52 6.29 2.97 0.75
N PHE A 53 6.55 2.97 -0.55
CA PHE A 53 6.32 4.13 -1.39
C PHE A 53 4.86 4.60 -1.33
N ALA A 54 3.88 3.69 -1.44
CA ALA A 54 2.47 4.03 -1.31
C ALA A 54 2.13 4.59 0.09
N LEU A 55 2.71 4.05 1.16
CA LEU A 55 2.52 4.58 2.51
C LEU A 55 3.09 5.99 2.67
N GLU A 56 4.32 6.23 2.22
CA GLU A 56 4.95 7.56 2.26
C GLU A 56 4.16 8.58 1.42
N ARG A 57 3.63 8.16 0.26
CA ARG A 57 2.72 9.00 -0.52
C ARG A 57 1.43 9.31 0.22
N ALA A 58 0.86 8.35 0.96
CA ALA A 58 -0.30 8.62 1.81
C ALA A 58 0.05 9.62 2.92
N VAL A 59 1.19 9.46 3.60
CA VAL A 59 1.65 10.41 4.61
C VAL A 59 1.84 11.81 4.04
N ALA A 60 2.47 11.94 2.88
CA ALA A 60 2.69 13.23 2.21
C ALA A 60 1.38 13.94 1.80
N LEU A 61 0.28 13.20 1.64
CA LEU A 61 -1.05 13.73 1.29
C LEU A 61 -1.93 14.04 2.52
N MET A 62 -1.43 13.83 3.74
CA MET A 62 -2.17 14.15 4.95
C MET A 62 -2.25 15.67 5.16
N PRO A 63 -3.45 16.25 5.32
CA PRO A 63 -3.58 17.65 5.71
C PRO A 63 -3.18 17.86 7.18
N PRO A 64 -2.96 19.12 7.61
CA PRO A 64 -2.64 19.42 9.01
C PRO A 64 -3.67 18.82 9.98
N GLY A 65 -3.18 18.12 11.01
CA GLY A 65 -4.02 17.47 12.02
C GLY A 65 -4.54 16.07 11.64
N VAL A 66 -4.24 15.57 10.44
CA VAL A 66 -4.51 14.19 10.04
C VAL A 66 -3.26 13.35 10.15
N GLU A 67 -3.35 12.25 10.87
CA GLU A 67 -2.21 11.35 11.14
C GLU A 67 -2.46 9.91 10.70
N LYS A 68 -3.62 9.64 10.08
CA LYS A 68 -4.03 8.28 9.72
C LYS A 68 -4.46 8.19 8.27
N TRP A 69 -4.21 7.06 7.63
CA TRP A 69 -4.75 6.74 6.31
C TRP A 69 -5.89 5.73 6.43
N VAL A 70 -6.63 5.56 5.33
CA VAL A 70 -7.63 4.50 5.17
C VAL A 70 -7.18 3.57 4.06
N MET A 71 -7.42 2.28 4.22
CA MET A 71 -7.12 1.27 3.22
C MET A 71 -8.41 0.67 2.67
N VAL A 72 -8.48 0.51 1.36
CA VAL A 72 -9.54 -0.22 0.67
C VAL A 72 -8.88 -1.35 -0.11
N ILE A 73 -9.21 -2.59 0.24
CA ILE A 73 -8.69 -3.79 -0.42
C ILE A 73 -9.83 -4.41 -1.23
N ASP A 74 -9.69 -4.36 -2.55
CA ASP A 74 -10.63 -4.93 -3.51
C ASP A 74 -10.16 -6.33 -3.91
N TYR A 75 -10.83 -7.35 -3.38
CA TYR A 75 -10.54 -8.77 -3.62
C TYR A 75 -11.26 -9.32 -4.85
N ASN A 76 -11.94 -8.49 -5.65
CA ASN A 76 -12.56 -8.96 -6.89
C ASN A 76 -11.50 -9.55 -7.85
N GLY A 77 -11.66 -10.83 -8.21
CA GLY A 77 -10.69 -11.56 -9.02
C GLY A 77 -9.43 -12.04 -8.28
N TYR A 78 -9.37 -11.89 -6.96
CA TYR A 78 -8.29 -12.48 -6.16
C TYR A 78 -8.38 -14.01 -6.15
N SER A 79 -7.22 -14.66 -6.25
CA SER A 79 -7.07 -16.11 -6.20
C SER A 79 -5.71 -16.48 -5.62
N MET A 80 -5.51 -17.76 -5.31
CA MET A 80 -4.19 -18.24 -4.88
C MET A 80 -3.08 -18.05 -5.94
N PHE A 81 -3.44 -17.83 -7.21
CA PHE A 81 -2.46 -17.62 -8.29
C PHE A 81 -1.84 -16.21 -8.27
N ASN A 82 -2.62 -15.20 -7.86
CA ASN A 82 -2.16 -13.82 -7.72
C ASN A 82 -1.98 -13.42 -6.24
N ALA A 83 -1.96 -14.42 -5.35
CA ALA A 83 -1.64 -14.20 -3.95
C ALA A 83 -0.15 -13.86 -3.78
N PRO A 84 0.18 -12.81 -3.00
CA PRO A 84 1.56 -12.54 -2.65
C PRO A 84 2.13 -13.73 -1.85
N PRO A 85 3.44 -14.02 -1.98
CA PRO A 85 4.08 -15.04 -1.17
C PRO A 85 3.89 -14.76 0.32
N MET A 86 3.72 -15.81 1.12
CA MET A 86 3.51 -15.69 2.58
C MET A 86 4.60 -14.86 3.28
N LYS A 87 5.84 -14.90 2.76
CA LYS A 87 6.94 -14.05 3.24
C LYS A 87 6.61 -12.56 3.10
N THR A 88 6.16 -12.13 1.91
CA THR A 88 5.76 -10.73 1.65
C THR A 88 4.60 -10.30 2.55
N SER A 89 3.61 -11.17 2.73
CA SER A 89 2.46 -10.87 3.61
C SER A 89 2.90 -10.67 5.07
N LYS A 90 3.84 -11.49 5.57
CA LYS A 90 4.38 -11.34 6.93
C LYS A 90 5.17 -10.04 7.10
N GLU A 91 6.00 -9.69 6.13
CA GLU A 91 6.78 -8.46 6.18
C GLU A 91 5.91 -7.21 6.03
N THR A 92 4.85 -7.27 5.23
CA THR A 92 3.82 -6.21 5.18
C THR A 92 3.20 -5.97 6.56
N LEU A 93 2.84 -7.03 7.27
CA LEU A 93 2.29 -6.93 8.62
C LEU A 93 3.31 -6.38 9.63
N ASP A 94 4.59 -6.76 9.49
CA ASP A 94 5.66 -6.23 10.33
C ASP A 94 5.88 -4.73 10.07
N ILE A 95 5.87 -4.29 8.81
CA ILE A 95 5.97 -2.86 8.45
C ILE A 95 4.85 -2.05 9.12
N PHE A 96 3.60 -2.53 9.07
CA PHE A 96 2.49 -1.84 9.71
C PHE A 96 2.63 -1.75 11.24
N GLN A 97 3.15 -2.79 11.89
CA GLN A 97 3.25 -2.85 13.35
C GLN A 97 4.50 -2.13 13.89
N SER A 98 5.62 -2.27 13.19
CA SER A 98 6.95 -1.87 13.66
C SER A 98 7.34 -0.46 13.18
N HIS A 99 6.88 -0.05 11.99
CA HIS A 99 7.30 1.22 11.37
C HIS A 99 6.19 2.27 11.28
N TYR A 100 4.93 1.85 11.21
CA TYR A 100 3.78 2.76 11.15
C TYR A 100 2.71 2.46 12.21
N PRO A 101 3.08 2.36 13.49
CA PRO A 101 2.14 2.03 14.55
C PRO A 101 1.02 3.07 14.64
N GLU A 102 -0.22 2.59 14.83
CA GLU A 102 -1.43 3.40 15.00
C GLU A 102 -1.82 4.32 13.81
N ARG A 103 -1.16 4.17 12.66
CA ARG A 103 -1.40 5.00 11.46
C ARG A 103 -2.54 4.49 10.57
N LEU A 104 -2.88 3.20 10.62
CA LEU A 104 -4.03 2.65 9.92
C LEU A 104 -5.32 3.04 10.64
N GLY A 105 -6.10 3.95 10.05
CA GLY A 105 -7.35 4.44 10.65
C GLY A 105 -8.56 3.55 10.40
N MET A 106 -8.61 2.88 9.25
CA MET A 106 -9.66 1.93 8.87
C MET A 106 -9.18 1.08 7.69
N ALA A 107 -9.56 -0.19 7.66
CA ALA A 107 -9.43 -1.06 6.50
C ALA A 107 -10.80 -1.55 6.07
N LEU A 108 -11.15 -1.35 4.80
CA LEU A 108 -12.35 -1.88 4.17
C LEU A 108 -11.93 -2.99 3.20
N LEU A 109 -12.53 -4.16 3.34
CA LEU A 109 -12.31 -5.30 2.44
C LEU A 109 -13.59 -5.47 1.62
N VAL A 110 -13.44 -5.50 0.29
CA VAL A 110 -14.54 -5.58 -0.69
C VAL A 110 -14.38 -6.81 -1.56
#